data_AF-A0A972WPC4-F1
#
_entry.id   AF-A0A972WPC4-F1
#
_cell.length_a   1.000
_cell.length_b   1.000
_cell.length_c   1.000
_cell.angle_alpha   90.00
_cell.angle_beta   90.00
_cell.angle_gamma   90.00
#
_symmetry.space_group_name_H-M   'P 1'
#
loop_
_entity.id
_entity.type
_entity.pdbx_description
1 polymer ?
#
loop_
_entity_poly.entity_id
_entity_poly.type
_entity_poly.pdbx_seq_one_letter_code
_entity_poly.pdbx_strand_id
1 'polypeptide(L)' 'RLTGTGKVRANVAYKRHGMSKRPQKMKRKARGTMILCAADARLVKSYMPNG' A
#
# COMPACT_ATOMS: atom_id res chain seq x y z
N ARG A 1 7.81 -2.95 -1.92
CA ARG A 1 8.38 -3.99 -2.83
C ARG A 1 7.77 -3.81 -4.21
N LEU A 2 8.54 -4.02 -5.28
CA LEU A 2 8.02 -4.02 -6.65
C LEU A 2 7.37 -5.35 -7.03
N THR A 3 6.38 -5.32 -7.92
CA THR A 3 5.90 -6.50 -8.65
C THR A 3 6.88 -6.88 -9.76
N GLY A 4 6.77 -8.09 -10.32
CA GLY A 4 7.55 -8.46 -11.51
C GLY A 4 7.35 -7.55 -12.73
N THR A 5 6.24 -6.79 -12.75
CA THR A 5 5.95 -5.75 -13.77
C THR A 5 6.39 -4.34 -13.35
N GLY A 6 7.15 -4.20 -12.27
CA GLY A 6 7.69 -2.91 -11.79
C GLY A 6 6.66 -1.97 -11.16
N LYS A 7 5.48 -2.47 -10.75
CA LYS A 7 4.49 -1.68 -9.98
C LYS A 7 4.86 -1.67 -8.51
N VAL A 8 4.67 -0.53 -7.84
CA VAL A 8 5.03 -0.39 -6.42
C VAL A 8 3.90 -0.92 -5.54
N ARG A 9 4.16 -1.97 -4.76
CA ARG A 9 3.25 -2.49 -3.72
C ARG A 9 3.55 -1.84 -2.37
N ALA A 10 2.49 -1.35 -1.73
CA ALA A 10 2.52 -0.73 -0.41
C ALA A 10 1.47 -1.35 0.52
N ASN A 11 1.70 -1.19 1.83
CA ASN A 11 0.72 -1.57 2.84
C ASN A 11 -0.38 -0.53 2.94
N VAL A 12 -1.58 -0.97 3.29
CA VAL A 12 -2.74 -0.11 3.48
C VAL A 12 -2.61 0.74 4.74
N ALA A 13 -2.98 2.01 4.61
CA ALA A 13 -3.03 2.92 5.75
C ALA A 13 -4.18 2.58 6.70
N TYR A 14 -4.10 3.11 7.92
CA TYR A 14 -5.22 3.10 8.88
C TYR A 14 -5.67 1.70 9.37
N LYS A 15 -4.81 0.68 9.36
CA LYS A 15 -5.15 -0.64 9.94
C LYS A 15 -4.37 -1.02 11.20
N ARG A 16 -3.46 -0.16 11.67
CA ARG A 16 -2.57 -0.49 12.78
C ARG A 16 -3.22 -0.42 14.17
N HIS A 17 -4.15 0.50 14.39
CA HIS A 17 -4.75 0.76 15.71
C HIS A 17 -6.19 1.29 15.61
N GLY A 18 -6.89 1.36 16.75
CA GLY A 18 -8.26 1.88 16.83
C GLY A 18 -9.28 0.98 16.12
N MET A 19 -9.03 -0.32 16.07
CA MET A 19 -9.83 -1.26 15.28
C MET A 19 -11.25 -1.41 15.83
N SER A 20 -11.48 -1.21 17.12
CA SER A 20 -12.83 -1.26 17.71
C SER A 20 -13.79 -0.25 17.07
N LYS A 21 -13.28 0.93 16.65
CA LYS A 21 -14.08 2.01 16.03
C LYS A 21 -14.27 1.86 14.51
N ARG A 22 -13.67 0.85 13.88
CA ARG A 22 -13.64 0.70 12.42
C ARG A 22 -14.65 -0.34 11.94
N PRO A 23 -15.36 -0.10 10.83
CA PRO A 23 -16.34 -1.06 10.31
C PRO A 23 -15.66 -2.34 9.80
N GLN A 24 -16.33 -3.49 10.00
CA GLN A 24 -15.89 -4.81 9.54
C GLN A 24 -15.49 -4.81 8.05
N LYS A 25 -16.25 -4.07 7.21
CA LYS A 25 -15.98 -3.94 5.77
C LYS A 25 -14.59 -3.38 5.48
N MET A 26 -14.17 -2.34 6.21
CA MET A 26 -12.87 -1.70 6.02
C MET A 26 -11.76 -2.69 6.40
N LYS A 27 -11.89 -3.35 7.56
CA LYS A 27 -10.91 -4.33 8.04
C LYS A 27 -10.68 -5.46 7.03
N ARG A 28 -11.75 -5.94 6.38
CA ARG A 28 -11.72 -6.97 5.32
C ARG A 28 -11.01 -6.48 4.06
N LYS A 29 -11.39 -5.32 3.52
CA LYS A 29 -10.75 -4.75 2.32
C LYS A 29 -9.25 -4.48 2.53
N ALA A 30 -8.89 -4.04 3.73
CA ALA A 30 -7.51 -3.70 4.10
C ALA A 30 -6.67 -4.92 4.55
N ARG A 31 -7.04 -6.17 4.23
CA ARG A 31 -6.21 -7.36 4.54
C ARG A 31 -4.96 -7.50 3.66
N GLY A 32 -5.04 -7.04 2.41
CA GLY A 32 -3.94 -7.14 1.46
C GLY A 32 -3.07 -5.90 1.38
N THR A 33 -2.10 -5.97 0.46
CA THR A 33 -1.32 -4.82 -0.01
C THR A 33 -2.05 -4.12 -1.16
N MET A 34 -1.83 -2.82 -1.33
CA MET A 34 -2.35 -2.05 -2.46
C MET A 34 -1.24 -1.66 -3.43
N ILE A 35 -1.61 -1.32 -4.67
CA ILE A 35 -0.71 -0.73 -5.66
C ILE A 35 -0.82 0.78 -5.54
N LEU A 36 0.32 1.47 -5.50
CA LEU A 36 0.37 2.93 -5.46
C LEU A 36 -0.09 3.55 -6.79
N CYS A 37 -0.60 4.78 -6.71
CA CYS A 37 -0.92 5.55 -7.90
C CYS A 37 0.35 5.85 -8.71
N ALA A 38 0.21 6.15 -10.00
CA ALA A 38 1.36 6.39 -10.87
C ALA A 38 2.23 7.59 -10.42
N ALA A 39 1.60 8.63 -9.86
CA ALA A 39 2.32 9.81 -9.35
C ALA A 39 3.22 9.46 -8.16
N ASP A 40 2.66 8.84 -7.12
CA ASP A 40 3.42 8.45 -5.93
C ASP A 40 4.46 7.37 -6.26
N ALA A 41 4.14 6.45 -7.19
CA ALA A 41 5.06 5.42 -7.62
C ALA A 41 6.32 5.99 -8.28
N ARG A 42 6.24 7.12 -9.00
CA ARG A 42 7.40 7.77 -9.61
C ARG A 42 8.36 8.30 -8.55
N LEU A 43 7.83 8.97 -7.54
CA LEU A 43 8.60 9.49 -6.41
C LEU A 43 9.24 8.34 -5.62
N VAL A 44 8.49 7.28 -5.33
CA VAL A 44 9.04 6.14 -4.58
C VAL A 44 10.15 5.44 -5.37
N LYS A 45 10.02 5.34 -6.70
CA LYS A 45 11.07 4.76 -7.55
C LYS A 45 12.37 5.57 -7.56
N SER A 46 12.32 6.91 -7.51
CA SER A 46 13.55 7.70 -7.41
C SER A 46 14.33 7.47 -6.12
N TYR A 47 13.63 7.12 -5.03
CA TYR A 47 14.25 6.76 -3.75
C TYR A 47 14.58 5.27 -3.62
N MET A 48 14.21 4.45 -4.60
CA MET A 48 14.48 3.01 -4.64
C MET A 48 15.25 2.64 -5.92
N PRO A 49 16.53 3.02 -6.04
CA PRO A 49 17.33 2.82 -7.26
C PRO A 49 17.57 1.33 -7.59
N ASN A 50 17.56 0.44 -6.59
CA ASN A 50 17.75 -1.01 -6.75
C ASN A 50 16.47 -1.82 -6.43
N GLY A 51 15.30 -1.21 -6.56
CA GLY A 51 14.00 -1.73 -6.08
C GLY A 51 13.36 -2.81 -6.92
#